data_AF-A0A328SXI6-F1
#
_entry.id   AF-A0A328SXI6-F1
#
_cell.length_a   1.000
_cell.length_b   1.000
_cell.length_c   1.000
_cell.angle_alpha   90.00
_cell.angle_beta   90.00
_cell.angle_gamma   90.00
#
_symmetry.space_group_name_H-M   'P 1'
#
loop_
_entity.id
_entity.type
_entity.pdbx_description
1 polymer ?
#
loop_
_entity_poly.entity_id
_entity_poly.type
_entity_poly.pdbx_seq_one_letter_code
_entity_poly.pdbx_strand_id
1 'polypeptide(L)'
;MTLIGAALATCLAAILIWPKLDHVIQRHGDLMLGAALLLLLASLLAYRFLLRYEPRFPSGFQASVHHRNIALDHASDRLWVRTPDAHEYMLRSEQVRHWKHEWTHAANRLGLQRKSGNRIVLELEQPQGARIGVDFGRDHVAASQWQARIAYWKRRDLRDLEVRRTSF
;
A
#
# COMPACT_ATOMS: atom_id res chain seq x y z
N MET A 1 -3.65 12.66 4.74
CA MET A 1 -4.60 13.66 5.30
C MET A 1 -5.03 14.76 4.33
N THR A 2 -4.40 14.92 3.15
CA THR A 2 -4.71 16.01 2.20
C THR A 2 -5.92 15.75 1.27
N LEU A 3 -6.30 14.49 1.04
CA LEU A 3 -7.37 14.14 0.09
C LEU A 3 -8.79 14.29 0.67
N ILE A 4 -8.98 14.03 1.97
CA ILE A 4 -10.28 14.20 2.65
C ILE A 4 -10.62 15.69 2.75
N GLY A 5 -9.62 16.55 3.01
CA GLY A 5 -9.80 18.00 3.03
C GLY A 5 -10.23 18.57 1.68
N ALA A 6 -9.66 18.05 0.59
CA ALA A 6 -10.06 18.43 -0.77
C ALA A 6 -11.51 17.99 -1.08
N ALA A 7 -11.87 16.76 -0.72
CA ALA A 7 -13.24 16.26 -0.93
C ALA A 7 -14.28 17.10 -0.15
N LEU A 8 -14.00 17.43 1.11
CA LEU A 8 -14.88 18.26 1.94
C LEU A 8 -15.00 19.69 1.42
N ALA A 9 -13.89 20.31 0.98
CA ALA A 9 -13.92 21.64 0.38
C ALA A 9 -14.74 21.67 -0.92
N THR A 10 -14.66 20.62 -1.72
CA THR A 10 -15.43 20.49 -2.97
C THR A 10 -16.92 20.34 -2.70
N CYS A 11 -17.31 19.54 -1.69
CA CYS A 11 -18.69 19.41 -1.25
C CYS A 11 -19.24 20.73 -0.67
N LEU A 12 -18.44 21.45 0.14
CA LEU A 12 -18.86 22.72 0.73
C LEU A 12 -19.06 23.80 -0.35
N ALA A 13 -18.17 23.86 -1.34
CA ALA A 13 -18.31 24.76 -2.47
C ALA A 13 -19.58 24.47 -3.29
N ALA A 14 -19.93 23.20 -3.51
CA ALA A 14 -21.15 22.81 -4.21
C ALA A 14 -22.43 23.24 -3.47
N ILE A 15 -22.45 23.12 -2.13
CA ILE A 15 -23.61 23.51 -1.30
C ILE A 15 -23.78 25.03 -1.28
N LEU A 16 -22.69 25.80 -1.21
CA LEU A 16 -22.75 27.27 -1.14
C LEU A 16 -23.19 27.94 -2.47
N ILE A 17 -23.02 27.25 -3.60
CA ILE A 17 -23.42 27.75 -4.92
C ILE A 17 -24.89 27.39 -5.25
N TRP A 18 -25.46 26.41 -4.54
CA TRP A 18 -26.83 25.90 -4.73
C TRP A 18 -27.93 26.98 -4.77
N PRO A 19 -27.97 27.98 -3.87
CA PRO A 19 -29.05 28.97 -3.87
C PRO A 19 -29.01 29.92 -5.07
N LYS A 20 -27.83 30.11 -5.68
CA LYS A 20 -27.69 30.92 -6.92
C LYS A 20 -28.03 30.14 -8.18
N LEU A 21 -28.09 28.81 -8.09
CA LEU A 21 -28.45 27.93 -9.20
C LEU A 21 -29.97 27.79 -9.37
N ASP A 22 -30.78 28.01 -8.34
CA ASP A 22 -32.25 27.91 -8.44
C ASP A 22 -32.88 28.84 -9.50
N HIS A 23 -32.27 30.00 -9.78
CA HIS A 23 -32.70 30.88 -10.88
C HIS A 23 -32.18 30.46 -12.28
N VAL A 24 -31.13 29.65 -12.35
CA VAL A 24 -30.54 29.15 -13.61
C VAL A 24 -31.15 27.80 -14.01
N ILE A 25 -31.55 26.99 -13.02
CA ILE A 25 -32.14 25.65 -13.20
C ILE A 25 -33.42 25.71 -14.03
N GLN A 26 -34.23 26.78 -13.93
CA GLN A 26 -35.45 26.93 -14.75
C GLN A 26 -35.19 27.17 -16.26
N ARG A 27 -33.98 27.59 -16.67
CA ARG A 27 -33.65 27.83 -18.09
C ARG A 27 -32.66 26.82 -18.69
N HIS A 28 -31.89 26.12 -17.84
CA HIS A 28 -30.74 25.33 -18.29
C HIS A 28 -30.68 23.94 -17.62
N GLY A 29 -31.83 23.28 -17.49
CA GLY A 29 -31.94 21.92 -16.94
C GLY A 29 -30.95 20.94 -17.58
N ASP A 30 -30.73 21.02 -18.90
CA ASP A 30 -29.80 20.14 -19.62
C ASP A 30 -28.33 20.37 -19.25
N LEU A 31 -27.92 21.63 -18.98
CA LEU A 31 -26.55 21.94 -18.57
C LEU A 31 -26.28 21.48 -17.13
N MET A 32 -27.28 21.60 -16.24
CA MET A 32 -27.20 21.09 -14.87
C MET A 32 -27.10 19.56 -14.84
N LEU A 33 -27.87 18.89 -15.68
CA LEU A 33 -27.86 17.42 -15.80
C LEU A 33 -26.52 16.93 -16.37
N GLY A 34 -25.96 17.64 -17.36
CA GLY A 34 -24.61 17.39 -17.87
C GLY A 34 -23.51 17.57 -16.81
N ALA A 35 -23.58 18.64 -16.00
CA ALA A 35 -22.62 18.88 -14.92
C ALA A 35 -22.70 17.81 -13.81
N ALA A 36 -23.92 17.39 -13.43
CA ALA A 36 -24.13 16.32 -12.45
C ALA A 36 -23.58 14.97 -12.96
N LEU A 37 -23.78 14.66 -14.24
CA LEU A 37 -23.25 13.45 -14.85
C LEU A 37 -21.71 13.44 -14.86
N LEU A 38 -21.07 14.58 -15.18
CA LEU A 38 -19.61 14.72 -15.15
C LEU A 38 -19.05 14.54 -13.74
N LEU A 39 -19.71 15.10 -12.71
CA LEU A 39 -19.31 14.91 -11.32
C LEU A 39 -19.43 13.45 -10.87
N LEU A 40 -20.50 12.77 -11.28
CA LEU A 40 -20.67 11.33 -11.02
C LEU A 40 -19.56 10.52 -11.70
N LEU A 41 -19.26 10.78 -12.98
CA LEU A 41 -18.20 10.09 -13.71
C LEU A 41 -16.80 10.35 -13.09
N ALA A 42 -16.52 11.60 -12.70
CA ALA A 42 -15.28 11.95 -12.02
C ALA A 42 -15.16 11.25 -10.65
N SER A 43 -16.26 11.16 -9.90
CA SER A 43 -16.31 10.46 -8.61
C SER A 43 -16.13 8.95 -8.78
N LEU A 44 -16.73 8.36 -9.81
CA LEU A 44 -16.59 6.94 -10.15
C LEU A 44 -15.15 6.60 -10.55
N LEU A 45 -14.52 7.47 -11.35
CA LEU A 45 -13.11 7.36 -11.72
C LEU A 45 -12.21 7.47 -10.48
N ALA A 46 -12.42 8.50 -9.65
CA ALA A 46 -11.67 8.70 -8.41
C ALA A 46 -11.80 7.49 -7.47
N TYR A 47 -13.01 6.95 -7.30
CA TYR A 47 -13.27 5.75 -6.51
C TYR A 47 -12.56 4.51 -7.10
N ARG A 48 -12.61 4.33 -8.42
CA ARG A 48 -11.90 3.23 -9.10
C ARG A 48 -10.38 3.37 -8.95
N PHE A 49 -9.85 4.59 -8.97
CA PHE A 49 -8.45 4.86 -8.69
C PHE A 49 -8.12 4.56 -7.23
N LEU A 50 -8.92 5.00 -6.27
CA LEU A 50 -8.77 4.71 -4.83
C LEU A 50 -8.75 3.20 -4.54
N LEU A 51 -9.70 2.45 -5.10
CA LEU A 51 -9.75 0.98 -4.96
C LEU A 51 -8.54 0.27 -5.57
N ARG A 52 -7.84 0.90 -6.54
CA ARG A 52 -6.59 0.36 -7.09
C ARG A 52 -5.41 0.54 -6.13
N TYR A 53 -5.53 1.44 -5.15
CA TYR A 53 -4.49 1.74 -4.18
C TYR A 53 -4.64 1.02 -2.85
N GLU A 54 -5.84 0.52 -2.51
CA GLU A 54 -5.99 -0.34 -1.34
C GLU A 54 -5.40 -1.74 -1.59
N PRO A 55 -4.49 -2.22 -0.74
CA PRO A 55 -4.00 -3.59 -0.83
C PRO A 55 -5.15 -4.55 -0.54
N ARG A 56 -5.48 -5.40 -1.50
CA ARG A 56 -6.40 -6.53 -1.29
C ARG A 56 -5.58 -7.70 -0.77
N PHE A 57 -5.95 -8.22 0.39
CA PHE A 57 -5.30 -9.37 0.99
C PHE A 57 -6.01 -10.67 0.61
N PRO A 58 -5.29 -11.81 0.55
CA PRO A 58 -5.91 -13.10 0.35
C PRO A 58 -6.91 -13.43 1.45
N SER A 59 -7.93 -14.23 1.12
CA SER A 59 -8.95 -14.66 2.09
C SER A 59 -8.31 -15.32 3.31
N GLY A 60 -8.79 -14.96 4.50
CA GLY A 60 -8.25 -15.46 5.77
C GLY A 60 -6.92 -14.84 6.20
N PHE A 61 -6.44 -13.78 5.53
CA PHE A 61 -5.33 -12.95 6.01
C PHE A 61 -5.85 -11.68 6.68
N GLN A 62 -5.52 -11.47 7.96
CA GLN A 62 -5.96 -10.29 8.69
C GLN A 62 -4.76 -9.38 8.98
N ALA A 63 -4.56 -8.39 8.12
CA ALA A 63 -3.45 -7.45 8.26
C ALA A 63 -3.57 -6.66 9.57
N SER A 64 -2.67 -6.94 10.52
CA SER A 64 -2.54 -6.15 11.76
C SER A 64 -1.82 -4.82 11.47
N VAL A 65 -0.82 -4.87 10.59
CA VAL A 65 -0.09 -3.70 10.08
C VAL A 65 0.16 -3.91 8.59
N HIS A 66 -0.01 -2.87 7.78
CA HIS A 66 0.19 -2.97 6.34
C HIS A 66 0.77 -1.70 5.73
N HIS A 67 1.36 -1.90 4.56
CA HIS A 67 1.77 -0.92 3.59
C HIS A 67 1.40 -1.45 2.21
N ARG A 68 1.53 -0.62 1.17
CA ARG A 68 1.05 -0.92 -0.19
C ARG A 68 1.42 -2.31 -0.73
N ASN A 69 2.62 -2.80 -0.41
CA ASN A 69 3.20 -4.04 -0.97
C ASN A 69 3.67 -5.03 0.11
N ILE A 70 3.31 -4.81 1.38
CA ILE A 70 3.70 -5.69 2.48
C ILE A 70 2.70 -5.55 3.62
N ALA A 71 2.34 -6.66 4.24
CA ALA A 71 1.47 -6.68 5.39
C ALA A 71 1.85 -7.81 6.33
N LEU A 72 1.61 -7.59 7.62
CA LEU A 72 1.89 -8.55 8.67
C LEU A 72 0.60 -8.88 9.40
N ASP A 73 0.32 -10.16 9.53
CA ASP A 73 -0.73 -10.71 10.37
C ASP A 73 -0.06 -11.30 11.62
N HIS A 74 -0.20 -10.62 12.75
CA HIS A 74 0.40 -11.03 14.03
C HIS A 74 -0.31 -12.22 14.69
N ALA A 75 -1.55 -12.51 14.30
CA ALA A 75 -2.32 -13.61 14.87
C ALA A 75 -1.95 -14.94 14.21
N SER A 76 -1.72 -14.93 12.90
CA SER A 76 -1.35 -16.13 12.15
C SER A 76 0.15 -16.26 11.84
N ASP A 77 0.96 -15.28 12.27
CA ASP A 77 2.40 -15.19 12.03
C ASP A 77 2.79 -15.27 10.54
N ARG A 78 2.02 -14.56 9.70
CA ARG A 78 2.22 -14.55 8.25
C ARG A 78 2.56 -13.16 7.75
N LEU A 79 3.54 -13.11 6.87
CA LEU A 79 3.93 -11.94 6.12
C LEU A 79 3.41 -12.07 4.69
N TRP A 80 2.47 -11.20 4.31
CA TRP A 80 2.07 -11.04 2.91
C TRP A 80 2.99 -10.01 2.25
N VAL A 81 3.49 -10.32 1.05
CA VAL A 81 4.33 -9.43 0.25
C VAL A 81 3.90 -9.44 -1.21
N ARG A 82 4.04 -8.30 -1.87
CA ARG A 82 3.80 -8.15 -3.31
C ARG A 82 5.03 -7.59 -4.01
N THR A 83 5.49 -8.26 -5.06
CA THR A 83 6.63 -7.81 -5.87
C THR A 83 6.22 -6.71 -6.86
N PRO A 84 7.18 -5.98 -7.45
CA PRO A 84 6.90 -5.01 -8.52
C PRO A 84 6.13 -5.61 -9.70
N ASP A 85 6.38 -6.88 -10.00
CA ASP A 85 5.71 -7.64 -11.08
C ASP A 85 4.35 -8.20 -10.65
N ALA A 86 3.75 -7.63 -9.60
CA ALA A 86 2.46 -7.99 -9.03
C ALA A 86 2.33 -9.45 -8.55
N HIS A 87 3.43 -10.17 -8.34
CA HIS A 87 3.38 -11.50 -7.74
C HIS A 87 3.25 -11.38 -6.22
N GLU A 88 2.33 -12.15 -5.66
CA GLU A 88 2.04 -12.15 -4.23
C GLU A 88 2.58 -13.42 -3.57
N TYR A 89 3.15 -13.25 -2.38
CA TYR A 89 3.67 -14.35 -1.59
C TYR A 89 3.14 -14.24 -0.16
N MET A 90 2.82 -15.39 0.40
CA MET A 90 2.56 -15.54 1.83
C MET A 90 3.75 -16.28 2.44
N LEU A 91 4.50 -15.57 3.26
CA LEU A 91 5.72 -16.04 3.88
C LEU A 91 5.47 -16.27 5.36
N ARG A 92 5.91 -17.42 5.84
CA ARG A 92 6.05 -17.70 7.25
C ARG A 92 7.40 -17.26 7.75
N SER A 93 7.54 -17.34 9.07
CA SER A 93 8.74 -16.89 9.69
C SER A 93 9.95 -17.70 9.22
N GLU A 94 9.89 -19.02 9.34
CA GLU A 94 10.95 -19.96 8.96
C GLU A 94 11.40 -19.88 7.50
N GLN A 95 10.58 -19.30 6.61
CA GLN A 95 10.88 -19.19 5.19
C GLN A 95 11.80 -18.00 4.86
N VAL A 96 11.92 -17.02 5.75
CA VAL A 96 12.74 -15.83 5.52
C VAL A 96 14.05 -15.96 6.29
N ARG A 97 15.12 -16.24 5.55
CA ARG A 97 16.48 -16.41 6.08
C ARG A 97 17.11 -15.09 6.51
N HIS A 98 17.02 -14.11 5.62
CA HIS A 98 17.67 -12.81 5.80
C HIS A 98 16.85 -11.71 5.12
N TRP A 99 17.03 -10.46 5.55
CA TRP A 99 16.45 -9.31 4.88
C TRP A 99 17.39 -8.12 4.91
N LYS A 100 17.33 -7.30 3.86
CA LYS A 100 18.10 -6.06 3.76
C LYS A 100 17.32 -4.94 3.09
N HIS A 101 17.61 -3.72 3.52
CA HIS A 101 17.16 -2.51 2.85
C HIS A 101 18.18 -2.12 1.78
N GLU A 102 17.74 -2.09 0.53
CA GLU A 102 18.52 -1.66 -0.63
C GLU A 102 17.93 -0.38 -1.24
N TRP A 103 18.80 0.43 -1.85
CA TRP A 103 18.38 1.52 -2.72
C TRP A 103 18.20 0.97 -4.14
N THR A 104 17.09 1.28 -4.79
CA THR A 104 16.97 1.07 -6.23
C THR A 104 17.66 2.22 -6.96
N HIS A 105 18.24 1.91 -8.10
CA HIS A 105 18.92 2.88 -8.94
C HIS A 105 18.18 3.05 -10.26
N ALA A 106 18.11 4.28 -10.76
CA ALA A 106 17.65 4.58 -12.11
C ALA A 106 18.78 5.30 -12.87
N ALA A 107 19.01 4.90 -14.11
CA ALA A 107 19.90 5.63 -15.00
C ALA A 107 19.21 6.92 -15.45
N ASN A 108 19.93 8.05 -15.41
CA ASN A 108 19.47 9.27 -16.05
C ASN A 108 19.78 9.24 -17.57
N ARG A 109 19.34 10.26 -18.32
CA ARG A 109 19.62 10.39 -19.77
C ARG A 109 21.12 10.44 -20.12
N LEU A 110 21.98 10.65 -19.12
CA LEU A 110 23.44 10.72 -19.26
C LEU A 110 24.12 9.41 -18.80
N GLY A 111 23.36 8.34 -18.52
CA GLY A 111 23.88 7.05 -18.09
C GLY A 111 24.35 6.98 -16.63
N LEU A 112 24.23 8.07 -15.85
CA LEU A 112 24.61 8.08 -14.44
C LEU A 112 23.51 7.43 -13.58
N GLN A 113 23.91 6.50 -12.71
CA GLN A 113 23.01 5.85 -11.77
C GLN A 113 22.73 6.76 -10.58
N ARG A 114 21.46 7.12 -10.38
CA ARG A 114 21.00 7.84 -9.17
C ARG A 114 20.07 6.96 -8.35
N LYS A 115 20.14 7.10 -7.02
CA LYS A 115 19.18 6.48 -6.10
C LYS A 115 17.78 6.96 -6.47
N SER A 116 16.90 6.03 -6.80
CA SER A 116 15.55 6.30 -7.32
C SER A 116 14.44 5.86 -6.38
N GLY A 117 14.71 4.87 -5.52
CA GLY A 117 13.75 4.36 -4.55
C GLY A 117 14.37 3.43 -3.50
N ASN A 118 13.49 2.82 -2.70
CA ASN A 118 13.80 1.99 -1.55
C ASN A 118 13.15 0.64 -1.73
N ARG A 119 13.92 -0.42 -1.48
CA ARG A 119 13.46 -1.80 -1.59
C ARG A 119 13.87 -2.57 -0.34
N ILE A 120 12.97 -3.37 0.21
CA ILE A 120 13.36 -4.41 1.15
C ILE A 120 13.49 -5.71 0.35
N VAL A 121 14.65 -6.35 0.43
CA VAL A 121 14.87 -7.65 -0.18
C VAL A 121 14.88 -8.72 0.91
N LEU A 122 13.98 -9.67 0.78
CA LEU A 122 13.85 -10.86 1.59
C LEU A 122 14.57 -12.01 0.87
N GLU A 123 15.55 -12.61 1.53
CA GLU A 123 16.18 -13.85 1.08
C GLU A 123 15.46 -15.03 1.72
N LEU A 124 15.03 -15.98 0.90
CA LEU A 124 14.29 -17.15 1.34
C LEU A 124 15.23 -18.30 1.71
N GLU A 125 14.80 -19.07 2.70
CA GLU A 125 15.45 -20.33 3.09
C GLU A 125 15.28 -21.39 2.00
N GLN A 126 14.09 -21.47 1.40
CA GLN A 126 13.76 -22.38 0.31
C GLN A 126 12.84 -21.72 -0.74
N PRO A 127 13.09 -21.90 -2.05
CA PRO A 127 14.32 -22.46 -2.62
C PRO A 127 15.53 -21.60 -2.26
N GLN A 128 16.65 -22.24 -1.95
CA GLN A 128 17.78 -21.61 -1.28
C GLN A 128 18.32 -20.42 -2.08
N GLY A 129 18.40 -19.27 -1.42
CA GLY A 129 18.93 -18.04 -2.03
C GLY A 129 17.96 -17.30 -2.95
N ALA A 130 16.69 -17.73 -3.06
CA ALA A 130 15.68 -16.97 -3.78
C ALA A 130 15.44 -15.61 -3.08
N ARG A 131 15.30 -14.55 -3.88
CA ARG A 131 15.18 -13.17 -3.39
C ARG A 131 13.85 -12.56 -3.81
N ILE A 132 13.05 -12.17 -2.83
CA ILE A 132 11.81 -11.41 -3.04
C ILE A 132 12.07 -9.97 -2.65
N GLY A 133 11.94 -9.04 -3.61
CA GLY A 133 12.14 -7.64 -3.33
C GLY A 133 10.84 -6.85 -3.34
N VAL A 134 10.52 -6.21 -2.21
CA VAL A 134 9.34 -5.38 -1.97
C VAL A 134 9.69 -3.91 -2.15
N ASP A 135 9.01 -3.23 -3.07
CA ASP A 135 9.27 -1.83 -3.39
C ASP A 135 8.44 -0.87 -2.52
N PHE A 136 9.12 0.15 -2.01
CA PHE A 136 8.57 1.27 -1.23
C PHE A 136 8.66 2.60 -1.99
N GLY A 137 9.18 2.60 -3.22
CA GLY A 137 9.39 3.80 -4.00
C GLY A 137 10.28 4.79 -3.24
N ARG A 138 9.89 6.07 -3.20
CA ARG A 138 10.69 7.11 -2.52
C ARG A 138 10.50 7.14 -1.00
N ASP A 139 9.65 6.30 -0.43
CA ASP A 139 9.37 6.31 1.00
C ASP A 139 10.44 5.55 1.79
N HIS A 140 11.52 6.26 2.10
CA HIS A 140 12.63 5.74 2.91
C HIS A 140 12.18 5.41 4.33
N VAL A 141 11.34 6.25 4.92
CA VAL A 141 10.88 6.10 6.31
C VAL A 141 10.04 4.82 6.44
N ALA A 142 9.11 4.58 5.51
CA ALA A 142 8.33 3.34 5.50
C ALA A 142 9.25 2.12 5.36
N ALA A 143 10.21 2.14 4.44
CA ALA A 143 11.15 1.02 4.26
C ALA A 143 11.95 0.73 5.55
N SER A 144 12.50 1.76 6.20
CA SER A 144 13.26 1.58 7.45
C SER A 144 12.39 1.07 8.60
N GLN A 145 11.17 1.58 8.74
CA GLN A 145 10.25 1.08 9.77
C GLN A 145 9.85 -0.37 9.50
N TRP A 146 9.66 -0.76 8.23
CA TRP A 146 9.35 -2.14 7.88
C TRP A 146 10.52 -3.09 8.11
N GLN A 147 11.76 -2.64 7.90
CA GLN A 147 12.94 -3.42 8.30
C GLN A 147 12.93 -3.74 9.80
N ALA A 148 12.58 -2.77 10.65
CA ALA A 148 12.45 -2.98 12.09
C ALA A 148 11.27 -3.91 12.45
N ARG A 149 10.13 -3.79 11.75
CA ARG A 149 8.97 -4.67 11.96
C ARG A 149 9.27 -6.13 11.61
N ILE A 150 9.95 -6.38 10.49
CA ILE A 150 10.39 -7.73 10.09
C ILE A 150 11.36 -8.30 11.15
N ALA A 151 12.29 -7.49 11.65
CA ALA A 151 13.21 -7.89 12.71
C ALA A 151 12.51 -8.26 14.01
N TYR A 152 11.48 -7.49 14.39
CA TYR A 152 10.67 -7.79 15.57
C TYR A 152 9.86 -9.07 15.38
N TRP A 153 9.16 -9.19 14.25
CA TRP A 153 8.39 -10.37 13.89
C TRP A 153 9.22 -11.65 13.97
N LYS A 154 10.40 -11.66 13.34
CA LYS A 154 11.34 -12.79 13.40
C LYS A 154 11.76 -13.20 14.80
N ARG A 155 12.10 -12.22 15.65
CA ARG A 155 12.53 -12.49 17.03
C ARG A 155 11.39 -13.02 17.90
N ARG A 156 10.16 -12.55 17.67
CA ARG A 156 8.99 -13.03 18.39
C ARG A 156 8.73 -14.50 18.11
N ASP A 157 8.71 -14.89 16.83
CA ASP A 157 8.49 -16.28 16.43
C ASP A 157 9.56 -17.23 17.01
N LEU A 158 10.84 -16.84 16.98
CA LEU A 158 11.92 -17.61 17.60
C LEU A 158 11.68 -17.86 19.10
N ARG A 159 11.23 -16.84 19.84
CA ARG A 159 10.90 -16.99 21.27
C ARG A 159 9.70 -17.90 21.48
N ASP A 160 8.65 -17.74 20.68
CA ASP A 160 7.44 -18.56 20.77
C ASP A 160 7.77 -20.04 20.47
N LEU A 161 8.71 -20.32 19.56
CA LEU A 161 9.22 -21.66 19.27
C LEU A 161 10.06 -22.25 20.42
N GLU A 162 10.93 -21.46 21.07
CA GLU A 162 11.72 -21.89 22.23
C GLU A 162 10.84 -22.28 23.43
N VAL A 163 9.80 -21.49 23.71
CA VAL A 163 8.83 -21.80 24.78
C VAL A 163 8.11 -23.11 24.50
N ARG A 164 7.71 -23.37 23.25
CA ARG A 164 7.06 -24.64 22.88
C ARG A 164 8.00 -25.83 23.04
N ARG A 165 9.28 -25.70 22.72
CA ARG A 165 10.27 -26.79 22.85
C ARG A 165 10.59 -27.16 24.29
N THR A 166 10.45 -26.23 25.23
CA THR A 166 10.76 -26.42 26.65
C THR A 166 9.56 -26.87 27.48
N SER A 167 8.36 -26.91 26.88
CA SER A 167 7.11 -27.30 27.53
C SER A 167 6.71 -28.77 27.30
N PHE A 168 7.61 -29.58 26.73
CA PHE A 168 7.50 -31.03 26.57
C PHE A 168 8.57 -31.72 27.41
#